data_AF-A0A9D4REZ3-F1
#
_entry.id   AF-A0A9D4REZ3-F1
#
_cell.length_a   1.000
_cell.length_b   1.000
_cell.length_c   1.000
_cell.angle_alpha   90.00
_cell.angle_beta   90.00
_cell.angle_gamma   90.00
#
_symmetry.space_group_name_H-M   'P 1'
#
loop_
_entity.id
_entity.type
_entity.pdbx_description
1 polymer ?
#
loop_
_entity_poly.entity_id
_entity_poly.type
_entity_poly.pdbx_seq_one_letter_code
_entity_poly.pdbx_strand_id
1 'polypeptide(L)'
;MVGMCSDGAANMTCIKSGLAALLRREVGEEFLNVRCLAHRLELAVRDVFKTVKLYDKLMTLLIGLNFFYMKHNNKNKNGLITTMAALNVKGLLPPKVTGTCWLSHIYDALTSLMRTHEAYAAHL
;
A
#
# COMPACT_ATOMS: atom_id res chain seq x y z
N MET A 1 28.56 4.28 20.11
CA MET A 1 27.30 3.58 19.81
C MET A 1 26.72 4.11 18.50
N VAL A 2 26.59 3.24 17.49
CA VAL A 2 26.01 3.57 16.17
C VAL A 2 24.81 2.66 15.93
N GLY A 3 23.67 3.25 15.60
CA GLY A 3 22.41 2.54 15.44
C GLY A 3 21.82 2.72 14.04
N MET A 4 21.18 1.67 13.54
CA MET A 4 20.43 1.68 12.29
C MET A 4 19.00 1.21 12.57
N CYS A 5 18.02 1.90 11.97
CA CYS A 5 16.62 1.48 11.96
C CYS A 5 16.18 1.13 10.53
N SER A 6 15.58 -0.05 10.30
CA SER A 6 15.10 -0.46 8.98
C SER A 6 13.74 -1.16 9.04
N ASP A 7 13.06 -1.25 7.89
CA ASP A 7 11.74 -1.89 7.74
C ASP A 7 11.77 -3.41 7.92
N GLY A 8 12.94 -4.04 7.94
CA GLY A 8 13.05 -5.51 8.07
C GLY A 8 13.04 -6.24 6.73
N ALA A 9 13.16 -5.52 5.60
CA ALA A 9 13.36 -6.14 4.31
C ALA A 9 14.67 -6.96 4.27
N ALA A 10 14.70 -8.01 3.45
CA ALA A 10 15.81 -8.97 3.43
C ALA A 10 17.16 -8.32 3.07
N ASN A 11 17.16 -7.33 2.19
CA ASN A 11 18.36 -6.53 1.87
C ASN A 11 18.89 -5.73 3.07
N MET A 12 18.06 -5.43 4.08
CA MET A 12 18.47 -4.72 5.29
C MET A 12 18.88 -5.69 6.41
N THR A 13 18.11 -6.76 6.64
CA THR A 13 18.24 -7.62 7.83
C THR A 13 18.77 -9.03 7.58
N CYS A 14 19.10 -9.41 6.33
CA CYS A 14 19.69 -10.73 6.06
C CYS A 14 21.00 -10.93 6.84
N ILE A 15 21.15 -12.11 7.45
CA ILE A 15 22.26 -12.45 8.36
C ILE A 15 23.63 -12.38 7.67
N LYS A 16 23.70 -12.75 6.38
CA LYS A 16 24.97 -12.87 5.65
C LYS A 16 25.27 -11.69 4.71
N SER A 17 24.24 -11.14 4.08
CA SER A 17 24.35 -10.16 3.00
C SER A 17 23.49 -8.91 3.20
N GLY A 18 22.74 -8.83 4.29
CA GLY A 18 21.96 -7.64 4.60
C GLY A 18 22.86 -6.48 5.02
N LEU A 19 22.43 -5.24 4.75
CA LEU A 19 23.19 -4.05 5.12
C LEU A 19 23.58 -4.04 6.60
N ALA A 20 22.69 -4.45 7.50
CA ALA A 20 22.98 -4.54 8.93
C ALA A 20 24.11 -5.55 9.25
N ALA A 21 24.20 -6.65 8.51
CA ALA A 21 25.28 -7.63 8.68
C ALA A 21 26.62 -7.09 8.16
N LEU A 22 26.59 -6.32 7.06
CA LEU A 22 27.78 -5.66 6.52
C LEU A 22 28.30 -4.59 7.48
N LEU A 23 27.41 -3.71 7.97
CA LEU A 23 27.76 -2.67 8.94
C LEU A 23 28.26 -3.25 10.26
N ARG A 24 27.71 -4.37 10.74
CA ARG A 24 28.24 -5.06 11.93
C ARG A 24 29.68 -5.56 11.73
N ARG A 25 30.06 -5.99 10.53
CA ARG A 25 31.45 -6.42 10.24
C ARG A 25 32.42 -5.24 10.24
N GLU A 26 31.97 -4.06 9.82
CA GLU A 26 32.81 -2.86 9.76
C GLU A 26 32.90 -2.12 11.10
N VAL A 27 31.79 -2.02 11.83
CA VAL A 27 31.67 -1.23 13.06
C VAL A 27 31.91 -2.08 14.32
N GLY A 28 31.69 -3.40 14.26
CA GLY A 28 31.84 -4.32 15.39
C GLY A 28 30.62 -4.36 16.32
N GLU A 29 30.84 -4.78 17.57
CA GLU A 29 29.79 -5.05 18.58
C GLU A 29 28.99 -3.82 19.01
N GLU A 30 29.54 -2.62 18.80
CA GLU A 30 28.87 -1.34 19.09
C GLU A 30 27.73 -1.00 18.11
N PHE A 31 27.53 -1.82 17.09
CA PHE A 31 26.49 -1.66 16.08
C PHE A 31 25.15 -2.28 16.51
N LEU A 32 24.15 -1.40 16.61
CA LEU A 32 22.78 -1.78 16.92
C LEU A 32 21.90 -1.73 15.67
N ASN A 33 21.29 -2.87 15.34
CA ASN A 33 20.25 -2.95 14.31
C ASN A 33 18.88 -3.05 14.96
N VAL A 34 18.04 -2.04 14.73
CA VAL A 34 16.67 -1.95 15.23
C VAL A 34 15.70 -2.12 14.06
N ARG A 35 14.65 -2.93 14.26
CA ARG A 35 13.55 -3.02 13.29
C ARG A 35 12.51 -1.96 13.59
N CYS A 36 12.04 -1.29 12.55
CA CYS A 36 11.01 -0.27 12.64
C CYS A 36 9.72 -0.85 13.26
N LEU A 37 9.35 -0.33 14.43
CA LEU A 37 8.16 -0.79 15.15
C LEU A 37 6.88 -0.53 14.35
N ALA A 38 6.77 0.64 13.70
CA ALA A 38 5.61 1.00 12.90
C ALA A 38 5.38 0.00 11.75
N HIS A 39 6.44 -0.36 11.00
CA HIS A 39 6.34 -1.33 9.92
C HIS A 39 6.01 -2.74 10.46
N ARG A 40 6.60 -3.15 11.58
CA ARG A 40 6.25 -4.44 12.21
C ARG A 40 4.78 -4.50 12.64
N LEU A 41 4.25 -3.42 13.20
CA LEU A 41 2.85 -3.33 13.57
C LEU A 41 1.94 -3.39 12.34
N GLU A 42 2.28 -2.64 11.30
CA GLU A 42 1.57 -2.67 10.02
C GLU A 42 1.50 -4.09 9.43
N LEU A 43 2.64 -4.81 9.40
CA LEU A 43 2.69 -6.18 8.92
C LEU A 43 1.82 -7.12 9.77
N ALA A 44 1.87 -7.00 11.10
CA ALA A 44 1.05 -7.81 12.00
C ALA A 44 -0.44 -7.57 11.79
N VAL A 45 -0.86 -6.32 11.64
CA VAL A 45 -2.24 -5.96 11.31
C VAL A 45 -2.64 -6.59 9.97
N ARG A 46 -1.83 -6.40 8.93
CA ARG A 46 -2.08 -6.97 7.60
C ARG A 46 -2.24 -8.49 7.63
N ASP A 47 -1.43 -9.19 8.41
CA ASP A 47 -1.49 -10.65 8.51
C ASP A 47 -2.79 -11.12 9.18
N VAL A 48 -3.31 -10.38 10.17
CA VAL A 48 -4.65 -10.63 10.73
C VAL A 48 -5.73 -10.37 9.67
N PHE A 49 -5.67 -9.26 8.94
CA PHE A 49 -6.65 -8.95 7.89
C PHE A 49 -6.75 -10.03 6.81
N LYS A 50 -5.62 -10.63 6.41
CA LYS A 50 -5.59 -11.73 5.44
C LYS A 50 -6.34 -12.99 5.87
N THR A 51 -6.61 -13.15 7.16
CA THR A 51 -7.44 -14.28 7.65
C THR A 51 -8.94 -14.08 7.38
N VAL A 52 -9.36 -12.84 7.08
CA VAL A 52 -10.75 -12.48 6.83
C VAL A 52 -11.06 -12.66 5.35
N LYS A 53 -12.00 -13.56 5.00
CA LYS A 53 -12.37 -13.84 3.58
C LYS A 53 -12.80 -12.61 2.77
N LEU A 54 -13.35 -11.58 3.43
CA LEU A 54 -13.75 -10.34 2.77
C LEU A 54 -12.53 -9.51 2.29
N TYR A 55 -11.38 -9.66 2.94
CA TYR A 55 -10.16 -8.95 2.60
C TYR A 55 -9.74 -9.24 1.16
N ASP A 56 -9.73 -10.50 0.73
CA ASP A 56 -9.32 -10.85 -0.64
C ASP A 56 -10.27 -10.26 -1.70
N LYS A 57 -11.58 -10.26 -1.41
CA LYS A 57 -12.58 -9.63 -2.29
C LYS A 57 -12.36 -8.12 -2.39
N LEU A 58 -12.13 -7.46 -1.24
CA LEU A 58 -11.85 -6.03 -1.19
C LEU A 58 -10.57 -5.69 -1.95
N MET A 59 -9.48 -6.43 -1.72
CA MET A 59 -8.21 -6.22 -2.44
C MET A 59 -8.37 -6.41 -3.95
N THR A 60 -9.11 -7.43 -4.36
CA THR A 60 -9.40 -7.70 -5.77
C THR A 60 -10.16 -6.54 -6.41
N LEU A 61 -11.19 -6.03 -5.73
CA LEU A 61 -11.95 -4.87 -6.17
C LEU A 61 -11.05 -3.63 -6.31
N LEU A 62 -10.29 -3.29 -5.26
CA LEU A 62 -9.49 -2.06 -5.26
C LEU A 62 -8.35 -2.10 -6.29
N ILE A 63 -7.68 -3.25 -6.44
CA ILE A 63 -6.66 -3.46 -7.48
C ILE A 63 -7.31 -3.40 -8.87
N GLY A 64 -8.47 -4.02 -9.04
CA GLY A 64 -9.24 -4.00 -10.28
C GLY A 64 -9.65 -2.59 -10.70
N LEU A 65 -10.16 -1.78 -9.76
CA LEU A 65 -10.51 -0.37 -10.01
C LEU A 65 -9.29 0.44 -10.43
N ASN A 66 -8.17 0.31 -9.71
CA ASN A 66 -6.94 1.01 -10.09
C ASN A 66 -6.47 0.57 -11.48
N PHE A 67 -6.49 -0.73 -11.78
CA PHE A 67 -6.09 -1.22 -13.10
C PHE A 67 -7.01 -0.71 -14.21
N PHE A 68 -8.33 -0.81 -14.03
CA PHE A 68 -9.33 -0.45 -15.03
C PHE A 68 -9.34 1.05 -15.36
N TYR A 69 -9.15 1.91 -14.36
CA TYR A 69 -9.22 3.36 -14.51
C TYR A 69 -7.86 4.04 -14.67
N MET A 70 -6.79 3.52 -14.07
CA MET A 70 -5.49 4.21 -14.06
C MET A 70 -4.46 3.58 -14.98
N LYS A 71 -4.56 2.30 -15.31
CA LYS A 71 -3.53 1.58 -16.07
C LYS A 71 -3.96 1.44 -17.55
N HIS A 72 -3.17 2.06 -18.44
CA HIS A 72 -3.26 1.99 -19.91
C HIS A 72 -4.54 2.50 -20.59
N ASN A 73 -5.59 2.92 -19.88
CA ASN A 73 -6.86 3.33 -20.50
C ASN A 73 -7.34 4.73 -20.06
N ASN A 74 -6.93 5.77 -20.81
CA ASN A 74 -7.39 7.14 -20.59
C ASN A 74 -8.90 7.32 -20.84
N LYS A 75 -9.53 6.45 -21.64
CA LYS A 75 -10.97 6.55 -21.93
C LYS A 75 -11.80 6.26 -20.69
N ASN A 76 -11.51 5.17 -19.97
CA ASN A 76 -12.21 4.83 -18.73
C ASN A 76 -12.00 5.89 -17.65
N LYS A 77 -10.76 6.38 -17.51
CA LYS A 77 -10.45 7.48 -16.59
C LYS A 77 -11.30 8.72 -16.87
N ASN A 78 -11.32 9.16 -18.13
CA ASN A 78 -12.06 10.35 -18.54
C ASN A 78 -13.58 10.13 -18.42
N GLY A 79 -14.07 8.94 -18.76
CA GLY A 79 -15.48 8.58 -18.57
C GLY A 79 -15.90 8.65 -17.11
N LEU A 80 -15.07 8.17 -16.19
CA LEU A 80 -15.31 8.30 -14.76
C LEU A 80 -15.30 9.77 -14.32
N ILE A 81 -14.35 10.59 -14.77
CA ILE A 81 -14.30 12.02 -14.46
C ILE A 81 -15.58 12.72 -14.94
N THR A 82 -16.02 12.43 -16.17
CA THR A 82 -17.28 12.96 -16.71
C THR A 82 -18.49 12.50 -15.90
N THR A 83 -18.50 11.24 -15.46
CA THR A 83 -19.58 10.70 -14.61
C THR A 83 -19.60 11.38 -13.24
N MET A 84 -18.43 11.59 -12.62
CA MET A 84 -18.32 12.37 -11.38
C MET A 84 -18.87 13.79 -11.56
N ALA A 85 -18.54 14.45 -12.67
CA ALA A 85 -19.05 15.79 -12.97
C ALA A 85 -20.56 15.80 -13.19
N ALA A 86 -21.10 14.83 -13.93
CA ALA A 86 -22.53 14.70 -14.20
C ALA A 86 -23.36 14.44 -12.93
N LEU A 87 -22.82 13.65 -12.00
CA LEU A 87 -23.45 13.35 -10.71
C LEU A 87 -23.11 14.40 -9.62
N ASN A 88 -22.30 15.41 -9.93
CA ASN A 88 -21.78 16.40 -8.98
C ASN A 88 -21.07 15.76 -7.75
N VAL A 89 -20.41 14.63 -7.96
CA VAL A 89 -19.67 13.91 -6.92
C VAL A 89 -18.24 14.44 -6.84
N LYS A 90 -17.84 14.94 -5.66
CA LYS A 90 -16.44 15.33 -5.38
C LYS A 90 -15.58 14.09 -5.05
N GLY A 91 -15.42 13.24 -6.05
CA GLY A 91 -14.72 11.96 -5.95
C GLY A 91 -13.19 12.08 -6.07
N LEU A 92 -12.53 10.97 -5.75
CA LEU A 92 -11.12 10.71 -6.02
C LEU A 92 -10.98 9.55 -7.00
N LEU A 93 -9.91 9.57 -7.81
CA LEU A 93 -9.54 8.43 -8.64
C LEU A 93 -9.00 7.27 -7.78
N PRO A 94 -9.07 6.02 -8.26
CA PRO A 94 -8.63 4.87 -7.47
C PRO A 94 -7.09 4.85 -7.38
N PRO A 95 -6.50 4.97 -6.17
CA PRO A 95 -5.05 4.96 -6.01
C PRO A 95 -4.47 3.55 -6.16
N LYS A 96 -3.14 3.46 -6.29
CA LYS A 96 -2.44 2.18 -6.28
C LYS A 96 -2.48 1.60 -4.86
N VAL A 97 -2.91 0.34 -4.73
CA VAL A 97 -3.08 -0.32 -3.42
C VAL A 97 -1.92 -1.27 -3.10
N THR A 98 -1.05 -1.55 -4.07
CA THR A 98 0.10 -2.44 -3.91
C THR A 98 1.36 -1.65 -3.56
N GLY A 99 2.13 -2.12 -2.58
CA GLY A 99 3.37 -1.47 -2.15
C GLY A 99 3.84 -1.91 -0.76
N THR A 100 4.93 -1.29 -0.30
CA THR A 100 5.52 -1.51 1.03
C THR A 100 4.76 -0.80 2.15
N CYS A 101 4.11 0.34 1.85
CA CYS A 101 3.25 1.10 2.78
C CYS A 101 1.77 0.69 2.64
N TRP A 102 1.50 -0.59 2.87
CA TRP A 102 0.17 -1.20 2.74
C TRP A 102 -0.93 -0.41 3.46
N LEU A 103 -0.72 0.04 4.71
CA LEU A 103 -1.77 0.68 5.50
C LEU A 103 -2.23 2.01 4.87
N SER A 104 -1.30 2.87 4.48
CA SER A 104 -1.60 4.14 3.82
C SER A 104 -2.31 3.91 2.48
N HIS A 105 -1.82 2.95 1.69
CA HIS A 105 -2.41 2.60 0.41
C HIS A 105 -3.86 2.10 0.54
N ILE A 106 -4.15 1.29 1.56
CA ILE A 106 -5.51 0.83 1.84
C ILE A 106 -6.40 1.97 2.29
N TYR A 107 -5.91 2.84 3.17
CA TYR A 107 -6.66 4.01 3.64
C TYR A 107 -7.08 4.92 2.48
N ASP A 108 -6.14 5.26 1.59
CA ASP A 108 -6.43 6.11 0.42
C ASP A 108 -7.40 5.43 -0.54
N ALA A 109 -7.25 4.12 -0.74
CA ALA A 109 -8.12 3.34 -1.62
C ALA A 109 -9.55 3.24 -1.08
N LEU A 110 -9.72 3.02 0.21
CA LEU A 110 -11.02 3.03 0.88
C LEU A 110 -11.66 4.41 0.85
N THR A 111 -10.86 5.46 1.09
CA THR A 111 -11.32 6.85 1.00
C THR A 111 -11.83 7.18 -0.41
N SER A 112 -11.09 6.76 -1.44
CA SER A 112 -11.50 6.89 -2.84
C SER A 112 -12.76 6.10 -3.14
N LEU A 113 -12.83 4.84 -2.70
CA LEU A 113 -14.01 4.00 -2.88
C LEU A 113 -15.26 4.62 -2.26
N MET A 114 -15.20 5.06 -1.01
CA MET A 114 -16.34 5.65 -0.30
C MET A 114 -16.80 6.97 -0.93
N ARG A 115 -15.87 7.85 -1.30
CA ARG A 115 -16.18 9.17 -1.89
C ARG A 115 -16.69 9.10 -3.32
N THR A 116 -16.28 8.08 -4.07
CA THR A 116 -16.57 7.95 -5.51
C THR A 116 -17.54 6.81 -5.80
N HIS A 117 -18.11 6.14 -4.78
CA HIS A 117 -18.88 4.91 -4.96
C HIS A 117 -20.03 5.05 -5.98
N GLU A 118 -20.79 6.15 -5.94
CA GLU A 118 -21.89 6.42 -6.86
C GLU A 118 -21.41 6.52 -8.30
N ALA A 119 -20.30 7.23 -8.53
CA ALA A 119 -19.71 7.36 -9.86
C ALA A 119 -19.11 6.05 -10.37
N TYR A 120 -18.54 5.22 -9.49
CA TYR A 120 -18.10 3.88 -9.88
C TYR A 120 -19.28 3.00 -10.28
N ALA A 121 -20.38 3.02 -9.52
CA ALA A 121 -21.58 2.23 -9.79
C ALA A 121 -22.30 2.66 -11.06
N ALA A 122 -22.26 3.95 -11.41
CA ALA A 122 -22.89 4.48 -12.62
C ALA A 122 -22.05 4.28 -13.89
N HIS A 123 -20.72 4.25 -13.78
CA HIS A 123 -19.82 4.14 -14.94
C HIS A 123 -19.47 2.69 -15.31
N LEU A 124 -19.42 1.76 -14.34
CA LEU A 124 -19.17 0.33 -14.57
C LEU A 124 -20.41 -0.36 -15.15
#